data_AF-A0A960ULF9-F1
#
_entry.id   AF-A0A960ULF9-F1
#
_cell.length_a   1.000
_cell.length_b   1.000
_cell.length_c   1.000
_cell.angle_alpha   90.00
_cell.angle_beta   90.00
_cell.angle_gamma   90.00
#
_symmetry.space_group_name_H-M   'P 1'
#
loop_
_entity.id
_entity.type
_entity.pdbx_description
1 polymer ?
#
loop_
_entity_poly.entity_id
_entity_poly.type
_entity_poly.pdbx_seq_one_letter_code
_entity_poly.pdbx_strand_id
1 'polypeptide(L)'
;MAGKRYLTVIVVFLTFTALFGEQRSPIPGIDIIEMAKGDPTGITKNEPTTKPNTNNPQSDPTKPEVQGEYPQIRNLTVKMDPTDSNSALISWEGAPNLDTPVYIVRYSRPITTKQMVLQAYNTTPEPVQPGTTTFLDKDIPQGSYYYAAVSTFELSSEGRVEMRGGQNYTEVPFIVGETKTTGDSCTADRERDFKDDEFQISDLVAVDTETGVVLNWKKSPVPGVRYKVFRGPEPLDSPERLEKAAALGQTTEESPFFEDKQPERGARIYYGVSVYDCVNQKDYPQLVLNQSYISHTYNRPERKYEYDSFLPGSLTVYMQSKDTIRLLWVDPGPSIVEYEVYRASEPI
;
A
#
# COMPACT_ATOMS: atom_id res chain seq x y z
N MET A 1 74.32 -18.82 -8.03
CA MET A 1 73.49 -17.75 -8.65
C MET A 1 72.09 -18.30 -8.84
N ALA A 2 71.15 -17.91 -7.99
CA ALA A 2 69.73 -18.23 -8.12
C ALA A 2 68.94 -17.08 -7.47
N GLY A 3 68.43 -16.16 -8.28
CA GLY A 3 67.59 -15.05 -7.83
C GLY A 3 66.12 -15.42 -7.99
N LYS A 4 65.43 -15.67 -6.87
CA LYS A 4 63.95 -15.77 -6.85
C LYS A 4 63.38 -14.35 -6.99
N ARG A 5 62.61 -14.10 -8.05
CA ARG A 5 61.81 -12.88 -8.21
C ARG A 5 60.43 -13.12 -7.58
N TYR A 6 60.06 -12.28 -6.62
CA TYR A 6 58.69 -12.20 -6.12
C TYR A 6 57.90 -11.25 -7.02
N LEU A 7 56.75 -11.71 -7.53
CA LEU A 7 55.77 -10.89 -8.23
C LEU A 7 54.71 -10.46 -7.22
N THR A 8 54.74 -9.20 -6.80
CA THR A 8 53.69 -8.62 -5.95
C THR A 8 52.53 -8.19 -6.85
N VAL A 9 51.41 -8.91 -6.80
CA VAL A 9 50.16 -8.52 -7.46
C VAL A 9 49.39 -7.64 -6.47
N ILE A 10 49.33 -6.34 -6.73
CA ILE A 10 48.45 -5.42 -6.01
C ILE A 10 47.07 -5.51 -6.66
N VAL A 11 46.15 -6.21 -6.00
CA VAL A 11 44.73 -6.21 -6.39
C VAL A 11 44.10 -4.93 -5.85
N VAL A 12 43.92 -3.95 -6.73
CA VAL A 12 43.13 -2.75 -6.43
C VAL A 12 41.65 -3.11 -6.64
N PHE A 13 40.93 -3.32 -5.53
CA PHE A 13 39.47 -3.38 -5.54
C PHE A 13 38.93 -1.96 -5.78
N LEU A 14 38.62 -1.64 -7.04
CA LEU A 14 37.80 -0.48 -7.39
C LEU A 14 36.33 -0.88 -7.22
N THR A 15 35.78 -0.63 -6.03
CA THR A 15 34.35 -0.71 -5.79
C THR A 15 33.68 0.48 -6.50
N PHE A 16 33.16 0.25 -7.70
CA PHE A 16 32.18 1.13 -8.32
C PHE A 16 30.86 0.97 -7.56
N THR A 17 30.58 1.88 -6.63
CA THR A 17 29.24 2.05 -6.08
C THR A 17 28.37 2.65 -7.17
N ALA A 18 27.48 1.84 -7.75
CA ALA A 18 26.43 2.31 -8.65
C ALA A 18 25.47 3.21 -7.86
N LEU A 19 25.53 4.51 -8.12
CA LEU A 19 24.50 5.48 -7.74
C LEU A 19 23.35 5.37 -8.73
N PHE A 20 22.45 4.41 -8.49
CA PHE A 20 21.08 4.45 -8.99
C PHE A 20 20.15 4.26 -7.80
N GLY A 21 19.91 5.36 -7.10
CA GLY A 21 18.76 5.49 -6.22
C GLY A 21 18.02 6.73 -6.69
N GLU A 22 16.85 6.55 -7.31
CA GLU A 22 15.81 7.57 -7.12
C GLU A 22 15.67 7.76 -5.62
N GLN A 23 16.06 8.94 -5.16
CA GLN A 23 16.10 9.27 -3.76
C GLN A 23 14.65 9.31 -3.27
N ARG A 24 14.17 8.16 -2.77
CA ARG A 24 12.94 8.07 -2.00
C ARG A 24 13.13 9.05 -0.85
N SER A 25 12.42 10.17 -0.90
CA SER A 25 12.50 11.16 0.17
C SER A 25 12.07 10.47 1.47
N PRO A 26 12.94 10.37 2.48
CA PRO A 26 12.54 9.86 3.78
C PRO A 26 11.40 10.76 4.30
N ILE A 27 10.41 10.16 4.95
CA ILE A 27 9.33 10.91 5.59
C ILE A 27 9.95 11.80 6.67
N PRO A 28 9.89 13.13 6.57
CA PRO A 28 10.50 14.02 7.56
C PRO A 28 9.92 13.80 8.96
N GLY A 29 10.76 13.83 10.00
CA GLY A 29 10.30 13.68 11.39
C GLY A 29 10.07 12.24 11.88
N ILE A 30 10.46 11.22 11.09
CA ILE A 30 10.55 9.83 11.54
C ILE A 30 12.02 9.47 11.76
N ASP A 31 12.38 9.07 12.98
CA ASP A 31 13.68 8.47 13.24
C ASP A 31 13.83 7.17 12.43
N ILE A 32 14.87 7.07 11.63
CA ILE A 32 15.20 5.85 10.89
C ILE A 32 15.55 4.79 11.94
N ILE A 33 14.68 3.80 12.13
CA ILE A 33 15.02 2.63 12.94
C ILE A 33 16.10 1.87 12.18
N GLU A 34 17.33 1.88 12.71
CA GLU A 34 18.40 1.01 12.21
C GLU A 34 17.90 -0.43 12.21
N MET A 35 17.97 -1.10 11.05
CA MET A 35 17.72 -2.54 11.01
C MET A 35 18.71 -3.22 11.95
N ALA A 36 18.17 -3.90 12.97
CA ALA A 36 18.96 -4.71 13.88
C ALA A 36 19.83 -5.68 13.07
N LYS A 37 21.15 -5.44 13.06
CA LYS A 37 22.14 -6.44 12.66
C LYS A 37 22.47 -7.27 13.89
N GLY A 38 22.00 -8.51 13.92
CA GLY A 38 22.40 -9.48 14.94
C GLY A 38 21.73 -10.84 14.75
N ASP A 39 22.53 -11.86 14.47
CA ASP A 39 22.15 -13.27 14.50
C ASP A 39 21.84 -13.74 15.95
N PRO A 40 21.04 -14.81 16.12
CA PRO A 40 20.38 -15.14 17.38
C PRO A 40 21.25 -16.02 18.27
N THR A 41 21.61 -15.56 19.46
CA THR A 41 22.00 -16.45 20.57
C THR A 41 21.83 -15.79 21.94
N GLY A 42 21.19 -16.50 22.88
CA GLY A 42 21.64 -16.48 24.29
C GLY A 42 20.64 -15.97 25.34
N ILE A 43 19.96 -16.92 25.99
CA ILE A 43 19.27 -16.77 27.28
C ILE A 43 20.28 -16.45 28.40
N THR A 44 19.99 -15.55 29.35
CA THR A 44 20.06 -15.81 30.82
C THR A 44 19.51 -14.67 31.69
N LYS A 45 18.92 -15.11 32.82
CA LYS A 45 18.20 -14.39 33.89
C LYS A 45 19.11 -13.52 34.77
N ASN A 46 18.54 -12.50 35.43
CA ASN A 46 18.37 -12.45 36.91
C ASN A 46 17.66 -11.15 37.38
N GLU A 47 16.59 -11.33 38.14
CA GLU A 47 15.95 -10.38 39.10
C GLU A 47 16.67 -10.46 40.48
N PRO A 48 16.24 -9.79 41.58
CA PRO A 48 15.68 -8.44 41.80
C PRO A 48 16.30 -7.73 43.05
N THR A 49 16.04 -6.43 43.27
CA THR A 49 16.06 -5.85 44.65
C THR A 49 15.13 -4.63 44.80
N THR A 50 14.06 -4.84 45.58
CA THR A 50 13.26 -3.89 46.39
C THR A 50 14.13 -3.14 47.43
N LYS A 51 13.87 -1.93 48.00
CA LYS A 51 12.67 -1.12 48.39
C LYS A 51 13.25 0.20 49.06
N PRO A 52 12.51 1.07 49.78
CA PRO A 52 11.47 2.06 49.43
C PRO A 52 11.80 3.50 49.94
N ASN A 53 11.09 4.56 49.50
CA ASN A 53 10.60 5.58 50.45
C ASN A 53 9.57 6.59 49.90
N THR A 54 8.64 6.88 50.81
CA THR A 54 7.42 7.68 50.87
C THR A 54 7.59 9.21 50.81
N ASN A 55 6.75 9.92 50.04
CA ASN A 55 5.70 10.87 50.52
C ASN A 55 5.23 11.88 49.42
N ASN A 56 3.91 11.95 49.25
CA ASN A 56 3.08 12.80 48.37
C ASN A 56 2.98 14.27 48.88
N PRO A 57 2.25 15.21 48.22
CA PRO A 57 1.83 15.31 46.81
C PRO A 57 2.09 16.74 46.24
N GLN A 58 2.44 16.88 44.96
CA GLN A 58 2.24 18.17 44.27
C GLN A 58 1.51 17.93 42.95
N SER A 59 0.32 18.51 42.89
CA SER A 59 -0.60 18.52 41.76
C SER A 59 0.09 19.13 40.53
N ASP A 60 0.40 18.30 39.54
CA ASP A 60 0.59 18.78 38.17
C ASP A 60 -0.75 18.72 37.45
N PRO A 61 -1.11 19.78 36.70
CA PRO A 61 -2.40 19.89 36.06
C PRO A 61 -2.51 18.77 35.03
N THR A 62 -3.63 18.07 35.13
CA THR A 62 -4.13 16.99 34.27
C THR A 62 -3.61 17.13 32.84
N LYS A 63 -2.62 16.31 32.50
CA LYS A 63 -2.32 15.87 31.14
C LYS A 63 -3.66 15.49 30.50
N PRO A 64 -4.07 16.06 29.36
CA PRO A 64 -5.25 15.58 28.66
C PRO A 64 -5.01 14.11 28.29
N GLU A 65 -5.70 13.22 28.99
CA GLU A 65 -5.84 11.84 28.62
C GLU A 65 -6.71 11.78 27.37
N VAL A 66 -6.07 11.97 26.21
CA VAL A 66 -6.61 11.48 24.95
C VAL A 66 -5.73 10.31 24.57
N GLN A 67 -6.00 9.14 25.17
CA GLN A 67 -5.63 7.87 24.53
C GLN A 67 -6.56 7.73 23.32
N GLY A 68 -6.25 8.51 22.29
CA GLY A 68 -7.08 8.75 21.12
C GLY A 68 -7.32 7.46 20.37
N GLU A 69 -8.58 7.23 20.02
CA GLU A 69 -9.01 6.13 19.17
C GLU A 69 -8.20 6.11 17.87
N TYR A 70 -7.52 5.00 17.60
CA TYR A 70 -6.76 4.79 16.36
C TYR A 70 -7.62 4.03 15.34
N PRO A 71 -7.50 4.31 14.03
CA PRO A 71 -6.67 5.36 13.43
C PRO A 71 -7.22 6.79 13.64
N GLN A 72 -6.33 7.77 13.62
CA GLN A 72 -6.66 9.20 13.71
C GLN A 72 -7.23 9.74 12.40
N ILE A 73 -6.99 9.04 11.28
CA ILE A 73 -7.58 9.32 9.96
C ILE A 73 -8.70 8.33 9.67
N ARG A 74 -9.81 8.82 9.13
CA ARG A 74 -11.03 8.05 8.83
C ARG A 74 -11.56 8.41 7.44
N ASN A 75 -12.40 7.53 6.89
CA ASN A 75 -13.10 7.72 5.62
C ASN A 75 -12.20 8.20 4.46
N LEU A 76 -11.00 7.65 4.33
CA LEU A 76 -10.12 7.97 3.21
C LEU A 76 -10.78 7.56 1.90
N THR A 77 -11.02 8.53 1.04
CA THR A 77 -11.56 8.32 -0.30
C THR A 77 -10.63 8.91 -1.34
N VAL A 78 -10.58 8.24 -2.50
CA VAL A 78 -9.76 8.64 -3.64
C VAL A 78 -10.65 8.66 -4.86
N LYS A 79 -10.66 9.78 -5.57
CA LYS A 79 -11.45 9.98 -6.80
C LYS A 79 -10.56 10.56 -7.88
N MET A 80 -10.92 10.31 -9.12
CA MET A 80 -10.25 10.93 -10.26
C MET A 80 -10.51 12.43 -10.26
N ASP A 81 -9.48 13.23 -10.56
CA ASP A 81 -9.67 14.64 -10.84
C ASP A 81 -10.45 14.78 -12.16
N PRO A 82 -11.59 15.49 -12.19
CA PRO A 82 -12.34 15.69 -13.43
C PRO A 82 -11.57 16.45 -14.52
N THR A 83 -10.48 17.14 -14.16
CA THR A 83 -9.66 17.93 -15.08
C THR A 83 -8.43 17.20 -15.61
N ASP A 84 -7.99 16.14 -14.92
CA ASP A 84 -6.81 15.36 -15.29
C ASP A 84 -6.96 13.89 -14.88
N SER A 85 -6.99 12.99 -15.88
CA SER A 85 -7.12 11.54 -15.66
C SER A 85 -5.92 10.90 -14.96
N ASN A 86 -4.79 11.62 -14.89
CA ASN A 86 -3.57 11.18 -14.19
C ASN A 86 -3.43 11.86 -12.83
N SER A 87 -4.50 12.42 -12.28
CA SER A 87 -4.52 13.03 -10.97
C SER A 87 -5.60 12.41 -10.08
N ALA A 88 -5.31 12.34 -8.78
CA ALA A 88 -6.18 11.78 -7.77
C ALA A 88 -6.51 12.83 -6.70
N LEU A 89 -7.80 13.11 -6.54
CA LEU A 89 -8.30 13.89 -5.41
C LEU A 89 -8.51 12.93 -4.23
N ILE A 90 -7.67 13.09 -3.22
CA ILE A 90 -7.72 12.35 -1.96
C ILE A 90 -8.45 13.21 -0.92
N SER A 91 -9.40 12.62 -0.21
CA SER A 91 -10.10 13.29 0.89
C SER A 91 -10.28 12.34 2.07
N TRP A 92 -10.26 12.89 3.28
CA TRP A 92 -10.37 12.12 4.52
C TRP A 92 -11.02 12.96 5.61
N GLU A 93 -11.36 12.30 6.71
CA GLU A 93 -11.78 12.93 7.95
C GLU A 93 -10.73 12.69 9.04
N GLY A 94 -10.42 13.73 9.80
CA GLY A 94 -9.59 13.60 11.00
C GLY A 94 -10.45 13.29 12.22
N ALA A 95 -9.87 12.63 13.21
CA ALA A 95 -10.44 12.60 14.55
C ALA A 95 -10.72 14.05 15.04
N PRO A 96 -11.73 14.29 15.90
CA PRO A 96 -12.14 15.64 16.32
C PRO A 96 -11.01 16.52 16.90
N ASN A 97 -9.95 15.89 17.41
CA ASN A 97 -8.80 16.53 18.02
C ASN A 97 -7.50 16.33 17.21
N LEU A 98 -7.59 16.00 15.92
CA LEU A 98 -6.42 15.87 15.05
C LEU A 98 -5.78 17.24 14.82
N ASP A 99 -4.73 17.53 15.58
CA ASP A 99 -3.94 18.76 15.56
C ASP A 99 -2.55 18.58 14.94
N THR A 100 -2.26 17.37 14.44
CA THR A 100 -0.98 17.03 13.83
C THR A 100 -1.07 16.94 12.31
N PRO A 101 0.01 17.29 11.58
CA PRO A 101 0.04 17.17 10.13
C PRO A 101 -0.19 15.73 9.65
N VAL A 102 -0.60 15.58 8.40
CA VAL A 102 -0.95 14.28 7.79
C VAL A 102 -0.02 13.98 6.62
N TYR A 103 0.53 12.77 6.59
CA TYR A 103 1.22 12.22 5.44
C TYR A 103 0.25 11.41 4.60
N ILE A 104 0.33 11.58 3.28
CA ILE A 104 -0.38 10.76 2.30
C ILE A 104 0.66 9.99 1.50
N VAL A 105 0.51 8.68 1.47
CA VAL A 105 1.42 7.78 0.78
C VAL A 105 0.69 6.96 -0.28
N ARG A 106 1.41 6.65 -1.36
CA ARG A 106 0.92 5.87 -2.49
C ARG A 106 1.76 4.60 -2.68
N TYR A 107 1.12 3.47 -2.93
CA TYR A 107 1.81 2.20 -3.14
C TYR A 107 1.13 1.32 -4.19
N SER A 108 1.87 0.41 -4.81
CA SER A 108 1.33 -0.53 -5.82
C SER A 108 0.67 -1.77 -5.20
N ARG A 109 0.60 -1.83 -3.86
CA ARG A 109 0.02 -2.94 -3.09
C ARG A 109 -0.81 -2.37 -1.93
N PRO A 110 -1.81 -3.12 -1.41
CA PRO A 110 -2.56 -2.71 -0.22
C PRO A 110 -1.63 -2.35 0.95
N ILE A 111 -1.85 -1.18 1.57
CA ILE A 111 -0.97 -0.63 2.62
C ILE A 111 -1.51 -1.06 4.00
N THR A 112 -1.43 -2.34 4.30
CA THR A 112 -2.08 -2.94 5.49
C THR A 112 -1.23 -2.90 6.76
N THR A 113 0.00 -2.40 6.70
CA THR A 113 0.93 -2.38 7.84
C THR A 113 1.74 -1.08 7.92
N LYS A 114 2.22 -0.74 9.12
CA LYS A 114 3.16 0.38 9.33
C LYS A 114 4.37 0.28 8.40
N GLN A 115 4.94 -0.91 8.24
CA GLN A 115 6.11 -1.10 7.38
C GLN A 115 5.83 -0.75 5.92
N MET A 116 4.63 -1.05 5.42
CA MET A 116 4.22 -0.69 4.06
C MET A 116 4.04 0.83 3.92
N VAL A 117 3.50 1.51 4.94
CA VAL A 117 3.42 2.98 4.97
C VAL A 117 4.82 3.60 4.82
N LEU A 118 5.81 3.09 5.56
CA LEU A 118 7.19 3.58 5.51
C LEU A 118 7.92 3.25 4.19
N GLN A 119 7.48 2.22 3.47
CA GLN A 119 8.05 1.81 2.17
C GLN A 119 7.37 2.46 0.97
N ALA A 120 6.14 2.97 1.16
CA ALA A 120 5.34 3.60 0.13
C ALA A 120 5.95 4.92 -0.35
N TYR A 121 5.51 5.36 -1.53
CA TYR A 121 5.91 6.65 -2.08
C TYR A 121 5.22 7.78 -1.31
N ASN A 122 5.99 8.69 -0.72
CA ASN A 122 5.43 9.85 -0.03
C ASN A 122 4.96 10.90 -1.04
N THR A 123 3.65 11.07 -1.17
CA THR A 123 3.03 12.07 -2.07
C THR A 123 3.06 13.48 -1.47
N THR A 124 3.28 13.58 -0.16
CA THR A 124 3.34 14.82 0.62
C THR A 124 4.70 14.93 1.31
N PRO A 125 5.80 15.25 0.59
CA PRO A 125 7.11 15.43 1.21
C PRO A 125 7.07 16.42 2.38
N GLU A 126 6.31 17.49 2.21
CA GLU A 126 5.83 18.33 3.31
C GLU A 126 4.43 17.83 3.71
N PRO A 127 4.22 17.44 4.98
CA PRO A 127 2.94 16.89 5.40
C PRO A 127 1.84 17.96 5.31
N VAL A 128 0.63 17.50 5.02
CA VAL A 128 -0.55 18.35 4.93
C VAL A 128 -0.86 18.93 6.31
N GLN A 129 -1.05 20.24 6.38
CA GLN A 129 -1.26 20.94 7.65
C GLN A 129 -2.58 20.52 8.33
N PRO A 130 -2.63 20.57 9.67
CA PRO A 130 -3.86 20.30 10.43
C PRO A 130 -5.05 21.12 9.92
N GLY A 131 -6.25 20.53 9.94
CA GLY A 131 -7.48 21.17 9.47
C GLY A 131 -7.69 21.13 7.95
N THR A 132 -6.70 20.70 7.17
CA THR A 132 -6.88 20.38 5.75
C THR A 132 -7.32 18.93 5.61
N THR A 133 -8.36 18.67 4.81
CA THR A 133 -8.99 17.34 4.64
C THR A 133 -8.97 16.82 3.20
N THR A 134 -8.30 17.55 2.30
CA THR A 134 -8.20 17.21 0.88
C THR A 134 -6.79 17.45 0.36
N PHE A 135 -6.34 16.60 -0.56
CA PHE A 135 -5.06 16.70 -1.23
C PHE A 135 -5.17 16.23 -2.68
N LEU A 136 -4.44 16.85 -3.60
CA LEU A 136 -4.42 16.49 -5.01
C LEU A 136 -3.04 15.91 -5.35
N ASP A 137 -2.99 14.61 -5.59
CA ASP A 137 -1.83 13.90 -6.11
C ASP A 137 -1.83 14.00 -7.64
N LYS A 138 -0.75 14.49 -8.23
CA LYS A 138 -0.65 14.83 -9.65
C LYS A 138 0.39 13.98 -10.36
N ASP A 139 0.33 13.97 -11.69
CA ASP A 139 1.30 13.33 -12.56
C ASP A 139 1.51 11.85 -12.19
N ILE A 140 0.40 11.19 -11.82
CA ILE A 140 0.41 9.79 -11.40
C ILE A 140 0.72 8.94 -12.65
N PRO A 141 1.76 8.08 -12.61
CA PRO A 141 2.02 7.15 -13.70
C PRO A 141 0.82 6.21 -13.91
N GLN A 142 0.71 5.60 -15.08
CA GLN A 142 -0.35 4.61 -15.29
C GLN A 142 -0.11 3.36 -14.44
N GLY A 143 -1.19 2.83 -13.88
CA GLY A 143 -1.14 1.69 -12.97
C GLY A 143 -2.31 1.70 -11.98
N SER A 144 -2.31 0.73 -11.07
CA SER A 144 -3.25 0.70 -9.96
C SER A 144 -2.54 0.98 -8.64
N TYR A 145 -3.09 1.90 -7.86
CA TYR A 145 -2.47 2.45 -6.67
C TYR A 145 -3.37 2.38 -5.46
N TYR A 146 -2.74 2.17 -4.32
CA TYR A 146 -3.35 2.24 -3.00
C TYR A 146 -2.85 3.48 -2.30
N TYR A 147 -3.76 4.13 -1.58
CA TYR A 147 -3.44 5.28 -0.77
C TYR A 147 -3.61 4.95 0.70
N ALA A 148 -2.75 5.53 1.53
CA ALA A 148 -2.93 5.58 2.96
C ALA A 148 -2.66 7.00 3.46
N ALA A 149 -3.34 7.38 4.52
CA ALA A 149 -3.14 8.65 5.20
C ALA A 149 -2.90 8.38 6.69
N VAL A 150 -1.85 8.97 7.25
CA VAL A 150 -1.45 8.76 8.64
C VAL A 150 -0.98 10.09 9.23
N SER A 151 -1.31 10.36 10.49
CA SER A 151 -0.83 11.57 11.14
C SER A 151 0.65 11.45 11.52
N THR A 152 1.34 12.58 11.66
CA THR A 152 2.72 12.58 12.16
C THR A 152 2.81 12.05 13.58
N PHE A 153 1.77 12.26 14.40
CA PHE A 153 1.68 11.66 15.74
C PHE A 153 1.67 10.13 15.66
N GLU A 154 0.82 9.52 14.81
CA GLU A 154 0.76 8.06 14.64
C GLU A 154 2.10 7.45 14.21
N LEU A 155 2.88 8.20 13.42
CA LEU A 155 4.21 7.79 12.95
C LEU A 155 5.33 8.00 13.98
N SER A 156 5.13 8.87 14.97
CA SER A 156 6.09 9.19 16.02
C SER A 156 6.39 8.01 16.95
N SER A 157 7.37 8.17 17.84
CA SER A 157 7.70 7.19 18.87
C SER A 157 6.62 7.03 19.94
N GLU A 158 5.78 8.05 20.15
CA GLU A 158 4.71 8.05 21.14
C GLU A 158 3.37 7.56 20.58
N GLY A 159 3.20 7.63 19.26
CA GLY A 159 2.00 7.16 18.58
C GLY A 159 2.07 5.70 18.14
N ARG A 160 0.94 5.24 17.60
CA ARG A 160 0.80 3.92 16.99
C ARG A 160 0.13 4.04 15.63
N VAL A 161 0.72 3.43 14.60
CA VAL A 161 0.05 3.26 13.30
C VAL A 161 -0.82 2.01 13.38
N GLU A 162 -2.13 2.20 13.22
CA GLU A 162 -3.10 1.10 13.07
C GLU A 162 -3.77 1.22 11.70
N MET A 163 -3.58 0.22 10.83
CA MET A 163 -4.15 0.25 9.49
C MET A 163 -5.50 -0.46 9.47
N ARG A 164 -6.57 0.28 9.13
CA ARG A 164 -7.93 -0.25 8.98
C ARG A 164 -8.46 0.07 7.58
N GLY A 165 -8.92 -0.98 6.89
CA GLY A 165 -9.40 -0.89 5.53
C GLY A 165 -10.63 0.02 5.45
N GLY A 166 -10.65 0.90 4.44
CA GLY A 166 -11.75 1.86 4.24
C GLY A 166 -11.73 3.03 5.24
N GLN A 167 -10.83 3.04 6.22
CA GLN A 167 -10.65 4.16 7.15
C GLN A 167 -9.43 4.99 6.77
N ASN A 168 -8.22 4.48 7.01
CA ASN A 168 -6.98 5.22 6.78
C ASN A 168 -6.15 4.67 5.61
N TYR A 169 -6.65 3.65 4.91
CA TYR A 169 -6.15 3.24 3.61
C TYR A 169 -7.27 2.73 2.70
N THR A 170 -7.05 2.78 1.38
CA THR A 170 -8.01 2.31 0.39
C THR A 170 -7.99 0.78 0.27
N GLU A 171 -9.14 0.12 0.27
CA GLU A 171 -9.21 -1.34 0.04
C GLU A 171 -9.26 -1.70 -1.46
N VAL A 172 -9.85 -0.80 -2.25
CA VAL A 172 -9.93 -0.90 -3.70
C VAL A 172 -8.84 0.01 -4.28
N PRO A 173 -8.08 -0.45 -5.29
CA PRO A 173 -7.08 0.39 -5.93
C PRO A 173 -7.72 1.53 -6.72
N PHE A 174 -7.07 2.67 -6.72
CA PHE A 174 -7.28 3.75 -7.67
C PHE A 174 -6.53 3.42 -8.97
N ILE A 175 -7.26 3.33 -10.09
CA ILE A 175 -6.69 2.96 -11.38
C ILE A 175 -6.45 4.23 -12.20
N VAL A 176 -5.21 4.41 -12.66
CA VAL A 176 -4.79 5.49 -13.56
C VAL A 176 -4.49 4.93 -14.93
N GLY A 177 -5.18 5.47 -15.93
CA GLY A 177 -5.09 5.04 -17.32
C GLY A 177 -5.99 3.86 -17.66
N GLU A 178 -6.03 3.53 -18.94
CA GLU A 178 -6.71 2.35 -19.48
C GLU A 178 -5.68 1.32 -19.91
N THR A 179 -6.02 0.04 -19.83
CA THR A 179 -5.19 -1.01 -20.41
C THR A 179 -5.09 -0.81 -21.91
N LYS A 180 -3.98 -0.24 -22.39
CA LYS A 180 -3.74 -0.08 -23.82
C LYS A 180 -3.30 -1.41 -24.41
N THR A 181 -4.22 -2.09 -25.07
CA THR A 181 -3.96 -3.34 -25.81
C THR A 181 -3.40 -3.10 -27.21
N THR A 182 -3.52 -1.88 -27.72
CA THR A 182 -3.08 -1.47 -29.06
C THR A 182 -2.33 -0.14 -28.99
N GLY A 183 -1.06 -0.16 -29.42
CA GLY A 183 -0.26 1.03 -29.67
C GLY A 183 0.54 0.82 -30.96
N ASP A 184 0.44 1.76 -31.89
CA ASP A 184 0.96 1.65 -33.26
C ASP A 184 2.49 1.78 -33.36
N SER A 185 3.14 2.33 -32.33
CA SER A 185 4.60 2.44 -32.26
C SER A 185 5.13 1.40 -31.28
N CYS A 186 5.59 0.25 -31.78
CA CYS A 186 6.44 -0.67 -31.01
C CYS A 186 7.90 -0.53 -31.44
N THR A 187 8.35 0.72 -31.56
CA THR A 187 9.71 1.09 -31.97
C THR A 187 10.32 1.95 -30.88
N ALA A 188 11.53 1.59 -30.46
CA ALA A 188 12.32 2.38 -29.52
C ALA A 188 13.77 2.44 -30.00
N ASP A 189 14.36 3.62 -29.89
CA ASP A 189 15.79 3.80 -30.09
C ASP A 189 16.52 3.32 -28.83
N ARG A 190 17.31 2.24 -28.97
CA ARG A 190 18.07 1.66 -27.86
C ARG A 190 19.52 2.14 -27.92
N GLU A 191 19.99 2.73 -26.84
CA GLU A 191 21.38 3.19 -26.72
C GLU A 191 22.38 2.04 -26.57
N ARG A 192 21.90 0.85 -26.22
CA ARG A 192 22.71 -0.36 -26.04
C ARG A 192 21.90 -1.64 -26.24
N ASP A 193 22.62 -2.74 -26.32
CA ASP A 193 22.04 -4.07 -26.18
C ASP A 193 21.69 -4.36 -24.71
N PHE A 194 20.54 -5.00 -24.51
CA PHE A 194 20.05 -5.43 -23.20
C PHE A 194 20.23 -6.93 -23.06
N LYS A 195 20.59 -7.37 -21.85
CA LYS A 195 20.74 -8.79 -21.56
C LYS A 195 19.37 -9.44 -21.34
N ASP A 196 19.29 -10.76 -21.56
CA ASP A 196 18.04 -11.51 -21.47
C ASP A 196 17.39 -11.46 -20.07
N ASP A 197 18.17 -11.28 -19.00
CA ASP A 197 17.67 -11.11 -17.62
C ASP A 197 17.02 -9.74 -17.38
N GLU A 198 17.34 -8.73 -18.18
CA GLU A 198 16.73 -7.39 -18.07
C GLU A 198 15.29 -7.35 -18.60
N PHE A 199 14.89 -8.37 -19.37
CA PHE A 199 13.51 -8.56 -19.86
C PHE A 199 12.62 -9.31 -18.85
N GLN A 200 13.11 -9.63 -17.66
CA GLN A 200 12.32 -10.28 -16.62
C GLN A 200 11.37 -9.31 -15.93
N ILE A 201 10.12 -9.71 -15.79
CA ILE A 201 9.17 -9.00 -14.95
C ILE A 201 9.46 -9.26 -13.48
N SER A 202 9.30 -8.22 -12.68
CA SER A 202 9.42 -8.27 -11.23
C SER A 202 8.23 -7.58 -10.57
N ASP A 203 8.03 -7.91 -9.29
CA ASP A 203 7.00 -7.33 -8.43
C ASP A 203 5.56 -7.51 -8.93
N LEU A 204 5.28 -8.57 -9.70
CA LEU A 204 3.91 -8.91 -10.09
C LEU A 204 3.05 -9.14 -8.84
N VAL A 205 1.92 -8.45 -8.82
CA VAL A 205 0.87 -8.59 -7.80
C VAL A 205 -0.49 -8.67 -8.46
N ALA A 206 -1.41 -9.35 -7.78
CA ALA A 206 -2.81 -9.46 -8.14
C ALA A 206 -3.67 -8.87 -7.03
N VAL A 207 -4.72 -8.17 -7.44
CA VAL A 207 -5.63 -7.44 -6.55
C VAL A 207 -7.06 -7.76 -6.96
N ASP A 208 -7.89 -8.09 -5.99
CA ASP A 208 -9.32 -8.28 -6.21
C ASP A 208 -10.04 -6.93 -6.31
N THR A 209 -10.87 -6.77 -7.33
CA THR A 209 -11.83 -5.68 -7.47
C THR A 209 -13.25 -6.24 -7.47
N GLU A 210 -14.24 -5.36 -7.39
CA GLU A 210 -15.65 -5.77 -7.48
C GLU A 210 -16.00 -6.46 -8.79
N THR A 211 -15.23 -6.19 -9.86
CA THR A 211 -15.48 -6.63 -11.23
C THR A 211 -14.48 -7.66 -11.74
N GLY A 212 -13.34 -7.86 -11.07
CA GLY A 212 -12.29 -8.72 -11.59
C GLY A 212 -11.02 -8.78 -10.74
N VAL A 213 -9.91 -9.12 -11.39
CA VAL A 213 -8.56 -9.06 -10.81
C VAL A 213 -7.73 -8.05 -11.58
N VAL A 214 -7.11 -7.11 -10.89
CA VAL A 214 -6.11 -6.21 -11.48
C VAL A 214 -4.72 -6.75 -11.17
N LEU A 215 -3.95 -7.00 -12.22
CA LEU A 215 -2.54 -7.34 -12.16
C LEU A 215 -1.71 -6.07 -12.28
N ASN A 216 -0.70 -5.91 -11.43
CA ASN A 216 0.28 -4.82 -11.53
C ASN A 216 1.68 -5.39 -11.42
N TRP A 217 2.64 -4.80 -12.14
CA TRP A 217 4.04 -5.17 -12.04
C TRP A 217 4.94 -3.95 -12.19
N LYS A 218 6.22 -4.12 -11.91
CA LYS A 218 7.21 -3.08 -12.15
C LYS A 218 7.45 -2.91 -13.65
N LYS A 219 7.42 -1.66 -14.15
CA LYS A 219 7.78 -1.34 -15.54
C LYS A 219 9.19 -1.88 -15.86
N SER A 220 9.31 -2.54 -17.01
CA SER A 220 10.57 -2.99 -17.58
C SER A 220 11.52 -1.80 -17.79
N PRO A 221 12.81 -1.91 -17.45
CA PRO A 221 13.80 -0.90 -17.78
C PRO A 221 14.17 -0.89 -19.27
N VAL A 222 13.79 -1.95 -20.02
CA VAL A 222 14.06 -2.07 -21.45
C VAL A 222 12.96 -1.39 -22.26
N PRO A 223 13.27 -0.39 -23.09
CA PRO A 223 12.28 0.28 -23.93
C PRO A 223 11.95 -0.53 -25.20
N GLY A 224 10.77 -0.28 -25.77
CA GLY A 224 10.27 -0.96 -26.96
C GLY A 224 9.78 -2.37 -26.67
N VAL A 225 9.07 -2.55 -25.54
CA VAL A 225 8.54 -3.85 -25.12
C VAL A 225 7.02 -3.87 -25.05
N ARG A 226 6.45 -5.07 -25.14
CA ARG A 226 5.06 -5.36 -24.76
C ARG A 226 5.03 -6.43 -23.69
N TYR A 227 4.05 -6.35 -22.82
CA TYR A 227 3.79 -7.38 -21.82
C TYR A 227 2.75 -8.35 -22.34
N LYS A 228 2.99 -9.65 -22.22
CA LYS A 228 2.01 -10.71 -22.52
C LYS A 228 1.49 -11.28 -21.21
N VAL A 229 0.18 -11.33 -21.05
CA VAL A 229 -0.47 -11.73 -19.79
C VAL A 229 -1.13 -13.08 -19.95
N PHE A 230 -0.87 -13.98 -19.00
CA PHE A 230 -1.31 -15.37 -19.03
C PHE A 230 -2.05 -15.74 -17.74
N ARG A 231 -2.97 -16.70 -17.87
CA ARG A 231 -3.74 -17.27 -16.77
C ARG A 231 -3.89 -18.77 -16.92
N GLY A 232 -3.57 -19.54 -15.89
CA GLY A 232 -3.69 -21.01 -15.94
C GLY A 232 -4.04 -21.64 -14.59
N PRO A 233 -4.61 -22.85 -14.58
CA PRO A 233 -4.88 -23.59 -13.35
C PRO A 233 -3.63 -24.26 -12.77
N GLU A 234 -2.53 -24.32 -13.52
CA GLU A 234 -1.25 -24.92 -13.14
C GLU A 234 -0.14 -23.85 -13.05
N PRO A 235 0.95 -24.10 -12.30
CA PRO A 235 2.12 -23.22 -12.27
C PRO A 235 2.68 -22.93 -13.66
N LEU A 236 3.06 -21.68 -13.93
CA LEU A 236 3.54 -21.24 -15.25
C LEU A 236 5.07 -21.33 -15.37
N ASP A 237 5.67 -22.40 -14.82
CA ASP A 237 7.12 -22.59 -14.65
C ASP A 237 7.82 -23.29 -15.83
N SER A 238 7.08 -23.63 -16.88
CA SER A 238 7.60 -24.35 -18.05
C SER A 238 6.91 -23.91 -19.34
N PRO A 239 7.58 -24.00 -20.50
CA PRO A 239 6.98 -23.67 -21.79
C PRO A 239 5.69 -24.44 -22.06
N GLU A 240 5.68 -25.75 -21.75
CA GLU A 240 4.52 -26.63 -21.97
C GLU A 240 3.28 -26.22 -21.17
N ARG A 241 3.47 -25.72 -19.93
CA ARG A 241 2.37 -25.21 -19.11
C ARG A 241 1.94 -23.82 -19.53
N LEU A 242 2.88 -22.97 -19.98
CA LEU A 242 2.56 -21.66 -20.52
C LEU A 242 1.75 -21.76 -21.81
N GLU A 243 2.05 -22.73 -22.69
CA GLU A 243 1.27 -23.00 -23.90
C GLU A 243 -0.16 -23.47 -23.60
N LYS A 244 -0.38 -24.17 -22.48
CA LYS A 244 -1.71 -24.59 -22.02
C LYS A 244 -2.48 -23.48 -21.30
N ALA A 245 -1.79 -22.44 -20.86
CA ALA A 245 -2.41 -21.31 -20.18
C ALA A 245 -3.22 -20.45 -21.17
N ALA A 246 -4.26 -19.80 -20.67
CA ALA A 246 -5.01 -18.82 -21.44
C ALA A 246 -4.18 -17.54 -21.58
N ALA A 247 -3.92 -17.11 -22.82
CA ALA A 247 -3.41 -15.78 -23.10
C ALA A 247 -4.54 -14.76 -22.93
N LEU A 248 -4.47 -13.95 -21.88
CA LEU A 248 -5.50 -12.95 -21.57
C LEU A 248 -5.40 -11.71 -22.47
N GLY A 249 -4.18 -11.36 -22.87
CA GLY A 249 -3.95 -10.21 -23.74
C GLY A 249 -2.52 -9.71 -23.68
N GLN A 250 -2.33 -8.51 -24.22
CA GLN A 250 -1.05 -7.79 -24.20
C GLN A 250 -1.25 -6.35 -23.75
N THR A 251 -0.22 -5.76 -23.15
CA THR A 251 -0.19 -4.34 -22.80
C THR A 251 1.10 -3.70 -23.28
N THR A 252 1.10 -2.37 -23.43
CA THR A 252 2.28 -1.60 -23.82
C THR A 252 3.24 -1.40 -22.64
N GLU A 253 4.47 -1.00 -22.92
CA GLU A 253 5.46 -0.65 -21.89
C GLU A 253 4.98 0.43 -20.91
N GLU A 254 4.10 1.34 -21.35
CA GLU A 254 3.51 2.42 -20.54
C GLU A 254 2.34 1.97 -19.68
N SER A 255 1.84 0.75 -19.86
CA SER A 255 0.72 0.21 -19.08
C SER A 255 1.15 -1.09 -18.38
N PRO A 256 1.97 -1.00 -17.31
CA PRO A 256 2.46 -2.17 -16.56
C PRO A 256 1.39 -2.75 -15.61
N PHE A 257 0.15 -2.82 -16.10
CA PHE A 257 -0.99 -3.38 -15.40
C PHE A 257 -1.98 -4.00 -16.40
N PHE A 258 -2.80 -4.94 -15.95
CA PHE A 258 -3.84 -5.59 -16.75
C PHE A 258 -5.05 -5.96 -15.90
N GLU A 259 -6.26 -5.74 -16.40
CA GLU A 259 -7.50 -6.13 -15.73
C GLU A 259 -8.05 -7.44 -16.32
N ASP A 260 -8.04 -8.52 -15.54
CA ASP A 260 -8.82 -9.72 -15.82
C ASP A 260 -10.26 -9.51 -15.34
N LYS A 261 -11.17 -9.27 -16.29
CA LYS A 261 -12.61 -9.02 -16.03
C LYS A 261 -13.43 -10.31 -15.89
N GLN A 262 -12.81 -11.48 -16.07
CA GLN A 262 -13.50 -12.76 -15.99
C GLN A 262 -12.74 -13.78 -15.12
N PRO A 263 -12.33 -13.42 -13.88
CA PRO A 263 -11.65 -14.35 -13.00
C PRO A 263 -12.63 -15.40 -12.46
N GLU A 264 -12.12 -16.60 -12.22
CA GLU A 264 -12.89 -17.66 -11.56
C GLU A 264 -12.89 -17.45 -10.04
N ARG A 265 -14.08 -17.27 -9.45
CA ARG A 265 -14.21 -16.97 -8.00
C ARG A 265 -13.85 -18.19 -7.16
N GLY A 266 -13.00 -17.98 -6.15
CA GLY A 266 -12.64 -19.00 -5.16
C GLY A 266 -11.70 -20.09 -5.68
N ALA A 267 -11.35 -20.11 -6.97
CA ALA A 267 -10.35 -21.00 -7.52
C ALA A 267 -8.95 -20.40 -7.35
N ARG A 268 -7.98 -21.24 -6.98
CA ARG A 268 -6.57 -20.86 -7.01
C ARG A 268 -6.08 -20.93 -8.45
N ILE A 269 -5.71 -19.79 -9.01
CA ILE A 269 -5.27 -19.62 -10.39
C ILE A 269 -3.87 -19.04 -10.40
N TYR A 270 -3.10 -19.32 -11.45
CA TYR A 270 -1.78 -18.74 -11.68
C TYR A 270 -1.87 -17.65 -12.74
N TYR A 271 -1.35 -16.47 -12.41
CA TYR A 271 -1.20 -15.35 -13.32
C TYR A 271 0.27 -15.14 -13.64
N GLY A 272 0.58 -14.86 -14.89
CA GLY A 272 1.95 -14.65 -15.36
C GLY A 272 2.05 -13.52 -16.36
N VAL A 273 3.18 -12.82 -16.34
CA VAL A 273 3.48 -11.72 -17.27
C VAL A 273 4.86 -11.94 -17.87
N SER A 274 4.91 -12.08 -19.19
CA SER A 274 6.16 -12.20 -19.95
C SER A 274 6.42 -10.95 -20.78
N VAL A 275 7.63 -10.81 -21.30
CA VAL A 275 8.00 -9.70 -22.18
C VAL A 275 8.13 -10.16 -23.62
N TYR A 276 7.63 -9.34 -24.53
CA TYR A 276 7.92 -9.39 -25.95
C TYR A 276 8.76 -8.17 -26.33
N ASP A 277 9.97 -8.42 -26.83
CA ASP A 277 10.84 -7.40 -27.39
C ASP A 277 10.42 -7.09 -28.82
N CYS A 278 9.82 -5.92 -29.04
CA CYS A 278 9.39 -5.52 -30.38
C CYS A 278 10.53 -5.13 -31.30
N VAL A 279 11.67 -4.66 -30.76
CA VAL A 279 12.82 -4.21 -31.55
C VAL A 279 13.50 -5.41 -32.19
N ASN A 280 13.77 -6.45 -31.39
CA ASN A 280 14.40 -7.68 -31.88
C ASN A 280 13.40 -8.78 -32.27
N GLN A 281 12.10 -8.52 -32.13
CA GLN A 281 11.01 -9.47 -32.37
C GLN A 281 11.20 -10.80 -31.61
N LYS A 282 11.66 -10.72 -30.36
CA LYS A 282 12.02 -11.86 -29.53
C LYS A 282 11.09 -12.00 -28.33
N ASP A 283 10.64 -13.22 -28.07
CA ASP A 283 9.86 -13.57 -26.89
C ASP A 283 10.75 -13.99 -25.71
N TYR A 284 10.38 -13.55 -24.52
CA TYR A 284 10.99 -13.91 -23.24
C TYR A 284 9.95 -14.61 -22.36
N PRO A 285 9.61 -15.88 -22.65
CA PRO A 285 8.47 -16.57 -22.03
C PRO A 285 8.80 -17.16 -20.65
N GLN A 286 10.08 -17.21 -20.25
CA GLN A 286 10.44 -17.78 -18.95
C GLN A 286 9.84 -16.96 -17.80
N LEU A 287 9.08 -17.62 -16.92
CA LEU A 287 8.47 -17.00 -15.76
C LEU A 287 9.05 -17.56 -14.46
N VAL A 288 9.19 -16.70 -13.46
CA VAL A 288 9.77 -16.98 -12.15
C VAL A 288 8.73 -16.73 -11.06
N LEU A 289 8.59 -17.71 -10.15
CA LEU A 289 7.59 -17.66 -9.08
C LEU A 289 7.85 -16.46 -8.17
N ASN A 290 6.78 -15.74 -7.82
CA ASN A 290 6.81 -14.53 -7.00
C ASN A 290 7.59 -13.35 -7.62
N GLN A 291 7.86 -13.40 -8.93
CA GLN A 291 8.46 -12.28 -9.66
C GLN A 291 7.61 -11.94 -10.89
N SER A 292 7.56 -12.85 -11.85
CA SER A 292 6.83 -12.71 -13.12
C SER A 292 5.63 -13.66 -13.24
N TYR A 293 5.47 -14.61 -12.32
CA TYR A 293 4.19 -15.28 -12.09
C TYR A 293 3.89 -15.50 -10.62
N ILE A 294 2.59 -15.52 -10.28
CA ILE A 294 2.08 -15.69 -8.92
C ILE A 294 0.85 -16.60 -8.94
N SER A 295 0.52 -17.21 -7.79
CA SER A 295 -0.79 -17.80 -7.58
C SER A 295 -1.69 -16.82 -6.85
N HIS A 296 -2.94 -16.70 -7.27
CA HIS A 296 -3.94 -15.82 -6.69
C HIS A 296 -5.30 -16.52 -6.61
N THR A 297 -6.13 -16.15 -5.65
CA THR A 297 -7.51 -16.65 -5.54
C THR A 297 -8.42 -15.45 -5.52
N TYR A 298 -9.25 -15.30 -6.57
CA TYR A 298 -10.16 -14.18 -6.66
C TYR A 298 -11.27 -14.33 -5.63
N ASN A 299 -11.26 -13.43 -4.65
CA ASN A 299 -12.32 -13.26 -3.68
C ASN A 299 -12.92 -11.88 -3.91
N ARG A 300 -14.07 -11.84 -4.59
CA ARG A 300 -14.81 -10.58 -4.79
C ARG A 300 -14.90 -9.84 -3.45
N PRO A 301 -14.34 -8.61 -3.34
CA PRO A 301 -14.38 -7.86 -2.11
C PRO A 301 -15.85 -7.63 -1.75
N GLU A 302 -16.28 -8.21 -0.63
CA GLU A 302 -17.55 -7.82 -0.04
C GLU A 302 -17.30 -6.48 0.62
N ARG A 303 -17.99 -5.41 0.19
CA ARG A 303 -18.07 -4.20 0.99
C ARG A 303 -18.74 -4.59 2.30
N LYS A 304 -17.94 -4.94 3.30
CA LYS A 304 -18.42 -5.06 4.68
C LYS A 304 -18.71 -3.64 5.12
N TYR A 305 -19.96 -3.22 4.93
CA TYR A 305 -20.50 -2.16 5.75
C TYR A 305 -20.50 -2.72 7.18
N GLU A 306 -19.50 -2.35 7.98
CA GLU A 306 -19.56 -2.57 9.42
C GLU A 306 -20.63 -1.63 9.96
N TYR A 307 -21.91 -2.00 9.81
CA TYR A 307 -23.03 -1.21 10.31
C TYR A 307 -22.87 -0.90 11.80
N ASP A 308 -22.24 -1.80 12.55
CA ASP A 308 -21.94 -1.62 13.97
C ASP A 308 -21.03 -0.40 14.25
N SER A 309 -20.13 -0.02 13.32
CA SER A 309 -19.33 1.21 13.44
C SER A 309 -20.10 2.48 13.11
N PHE A 310 -21.37 2.36 12.69
CA PHE A 310 -22.28 3.46 12.39
C PHE A 310 -23.47 3.52 13.36
N LEU A 311 -23.56 2.57 14.31
CA LEU A 311 -24.63 2.57 15.30
C LEU A 311 -24.22 3.38 16.54
N PRO A 312 -25.06 4.32 17.01
CA PRO A 312 -24.76 5.07 18.23
C PRO A 312 -24.61 4.12 19.44
N GLY A 313 -23.47 4.22 20.11
CA GLY A 313 -23.15 3.38 21.26
C GLY A 313 -23.84 3.88 22.53
N SER A 314 -24.01 2.99 23.52
CA SER A 314 -24.38 3.36 24.90
C SER A 314 -25.62 4.27 25.03
N LEU A 315 -26.67 4.00 24.25
CA LEU A 315 -27.94 4.74 24.34
C LEU A 315 -28.50 4.67 25.76
N THR A 316 -28.61 5.82 26.41
CA THR A 316 -29.16 5.96 27.75
C THR A 316 -30.33 6.94 27.75
N VAL A 317 -31.37 6.61 28.51
CA VAL A 317 -32.63 7.35 28.57
C VAL A 317 -32.87 7.84 30.00
N TYR A 318 -33.22 9.12 30.15
CA TYR A 318 -33.55 9.70 31.44
C TYR A 318 -34.84 10.50 31.37
N MET A 319 -35.66 10.39 32.41
CA MET A 319 -36.88 11.18 32.55
C MET A 319 -36.50 12.61 32.99
N GLN A 320 -36.71 13.59 32.12
CA GLN A 320 -36.42 14.99 32.41
C GLN A 320 -37.61 15.69 33.07
N SER A 321 -38.83 15.30 32.69
CA SER A 321 -40.08 15.78 33.29
C SER A 321 -41.19 14.73 33.08
N LYS A 322 -42.41 15.02 33.55
CA LYS A 322 -43.57 14.12 33.43
C LYS A 322 -43.85 13.71 31.97
N ASP A 323 -43.57 14.58 31.01
CA ASP A 323 -43.89 14.37 29.58
C ASP A 323 -42.64 14.53 28.68
N THR A 324 -41.44 14.52 29.25
CA THR A 324 -40.20 14.73 28.49
C THR A 324 -39.12 13.76 28.92
N ILE A 325 -38.58 13.03 27.95
CA ILE A 325 -37.39 12.20 28.11
C ILE A 325 -36.20 12.84 27.39
N ARG A 326 -35.01 12.61 27.94
CA ARG A 326 -33.74 12.97 27.31
C ARG A 326 -33.01 11.69 26.93
N LEU A 327 -32.52 11.66 25.71
CA LEU A 327 -31.71 10.59 25.16
C LEU A 327 -30.26 11.06 25.10
N LEU A 328 -29.32 10.20 25.48
CA LEU A 328 -27.89 10.41 25.32
C LEU A 328 -27.28 9.16 24.70
N TRP A 329 -26.37 9.32 23.78
CA TRP A 329 -25.62 8.22 23.16
C TRP A 329 -24.18 8.68 22.87
N VAL A 330 -23.33 7.71 22.60
CA VAL A 330 -21.97 7.93 22.09
C VAL A 330 -22.07 7.98 20.57
N ASP A 331 -21.66 9.11 20.00
CA ASP A 331 -21.56 9.30 18.57
C ASP A 331 -20.56 8.29 17.98
N PRO A 332 -20.94 7.46 16.99
CA PRO A 332 -20.06 6.43 16.44
C PRO A 332 -19.03 7.01 15.47
N GLY A 333 -19.14 8.29 15.09
CA GLY A 333 -18.10 8.99 14.36
C GLY A 333 -18.63 9.98 13.31
N PRO A 334 -17.70 10.74 12.72
CA PRO A 334 -18.02 11.86 11.81
C PRO A 334 -18.66 11.46 10.48
N SER A 335 -18.67 10.16 10.15
CA SER A 335 -19.33 9.60 8.96
C SER A 335 -20.87 9.67 9.03
N ILE A 336 -21.45 9.94 10.21
CA ILE A 336 -22.90 10.03 10.42
C ILE A 336 -23.38 11.45 10.17
N VAL A 337 -24.25 11.61 9.18
CA VAL A 337 -24.84 12.90 8.80
C VAL A 337 -26.14 13.21 9.55
N GLU A 338 -26.89 12.19 9.96
CA GLU A 338 -28.16 12.35 10.67
C GLU A 338 -28.51 11.12 11.53
N TYR A 339 -29.33 11.35 12.55
CA TYR A 339 -29.88 10.30 13.41
C TYR A 339 -31.40 10.30 13.33
N GLU A 340 -31.97 9.11 13.14
CA GLU A 340 -33.40 8.89 13.27
C GLU A 340 -33.71 8.22 14.61
N VAL A 341 -34.61 8.81 15.37
CA VAL A 341 -35.01 8.31 16.70
C VAL A 341 -36.40 7.72 16.61
N TYR A 342 -36.48 6.41 16.89
CA TYR A 342 -37.73 5.67 16.90
C TYR A 342 -38.18 5.39 18.34
N ARG A 343 -39.48 5.50 18.59
CA ARG A 343 -40.10 5.09 19.85
C ARG A 343 -41.27 4.15 19.55
N ALA A 344 -41.32 3.03 20.26
CA ALA A 344 -42.42 2.07 20.17
C ALA A 344 -42.90 1.70 21.58
N SER A 345 -44.18 1.34 21.68
CA SER A 345 -44.76 0.79 22.92
C SER A 345 -44.44 -0.69 23.12
N GLU A 346 -43.83 -1.33 22.13
CA GLU A 346 -43.41 -2.74 22.11
C GLU A 346 -41.94 -2.84 21.68
N PRO A 347 -41.24 -3.94 21.99
CA PRO A 347 -39.86 -4.15 21.54
C PRO A 347 -39.75 -4.04 20.01
N ILE A 348 -38.73 -3.30 19.55
CA ILE A 348 -38.39 -3.13 18.13
C ILE A 348 -37.48 -4.28 17.69
#